data_AF-A0A937MLH2-F1
#
_entry.id   AF-A0A937MLH2-F1
#
_cell.length_a   1.000
_cell.length_b   1.000
_cell.length_c   1.000
_cell.angle_alpha   90.00
_cell.angle_beta   90.00
_cell.angle_gamma   90.00
#
_symmetry.space_group_name_H-M   'P 1'
#
loop_
_entity.id
_entity.type
_entity.pdbx_description
1 polymer ?
#
loop_
_entity_poly.entity_id
_entity_poly.type
_entity_poly.pdbx_seq_one_letter_code
_entity_poly.pdbx_strand_id
1 'polypeptide(L)'
;MKSDIQTFGKFRYFFLVNGMLLGNISANLIGDFITNIFLAHRSLDASEGLLSLLRHLDIAYGIICMGVIFIITIWYERPIRRCIRQFADSAEPDPGLLDSARRRLLNEPYMVVLMDIVIWGFGSIMFAFMGSPGGLSMGIAGGLITIMIAFFFVEHVSSTIWSLCFSLMVVFQKLKGSDPSTCKSGWGLSFFRCQSFLSPLST
;
A
#
# COMPACT_ATOMS: atom_id res chain seq x y z
N MET A 1 12.70 -1.87 -31.33
CA MET A 1 11.70 -1.64 -30.26
C MET A 1 11.83 -2.70 -29.15
N LYS A 2 13.00 -2.77 -28.51
CA LYS A 2 13.32 -3.79 -27.46
C LYS A 2 13.95 -3.14 -26.21
N SER A 3 14.31 -1.86 -26.31
CA SER A 3 14.95 -1.03 -25.28
C SER A 3 13.95 -0.32 -24.36
N ASP A 4 12.76 0.04 -24.86
CA ASP A 4 11.78 0.80 -24.05
C ASP A 4 11.03 -0.07 -23.03
N ILE A 5 10.97 -1.39 -23.27
CA ILE A 5 10.30 -2.35 -22.37
C ILE A 5 11.14 -2.61 -21.10
N GLN A 6 12.48 -2.55 -21.18
CA GLN A 6 13.35 -2.84 -20.04
C GLN A 6 13.41 -1.70 -19.01
N THR A 7 13.44 -0.44 -19.45
CA THR A 7 13.56 0.71 -18.54
C THR A 7 12.22 1.05 -17.90
N PHE A 8 11.12 1.06 -18.67
CA PHE A 8 9.77 1.16 -18.11
C PHE A 8 9.44 -0.05 -17.23
N GLY A 9 9.90 -1.25 -17.60
CA GLY A 9 9.68 -2.46 -16.81
C GLY A 9 10.30 -2.42 -15.41
N LYS A 10 11.52 -1.88 -15.25
CA LYS A 10 12.21 -1.79 -13.95
C LYS A 10 11.57 -0.77 -13.01
N PHE A 11 11.21 0.42 -13.51
CA PHE A 11 10.51 1.42 -12.72
C PHE A 11 9.12 0.94 -12.31
N ARG A 12 8.35 0.37 -13.25
CA ARG A 12 7.04 -0.19 -12.93
C ARG A 12 7.15 -1.34 -11.94
N TYR A 13 8.16 -2.21 -12.07
CA TYR A 13 8.44 -3.26 -11.09
C TYR A 13 8.77 -2.68 -9.70
N PHE A 14 9.62 -1.66 -9.63
CA PHE A 14 9.96 -0.99 -8.37
C PHE A 14 8.74 -0.35 -7.70
N PHE A 15 7.92 0.36 -8.46
CA PHE A 15 6.65 0.95 -7.98
C PHE A 15 5.63 -0.11 -7.61
N LEU A 16 5.58 -1.24 -8.30
CA LEU A 16 4.66 -2.33 -7.99
C LEU A 16 5.04 -3.03 -6.69
N VAL A 17 6.34 -3.26 -6.50
CA VAL A 17 6.90 -3.97 -5.34
C VAL A 17 6.95 -3.08 -4.09
N ASN A 18 7.08 -1.77 -4.23
CA ASN A 18 7.18 -0.82 -3.12
C ASN A 18 6.00 0.15 -3.04
N GLY A 19 4.99 0.05 -3.91
CA GLY A 19 3.88 1.01 -3.98
C GLY A 19 3.09 1.11 -2.69
N MET A 20 2.95 -0.03 -2.01
CA MET A 20 2.36 -0.14 -0.69
C MET A 20 3.13 0.63 0.38
N LEU A 21 4.42 0.33 0.53
CA LEU A 21 5.30 1.02 1.44
C LEU A 21 5.32 2.53 1.16
N LEU A 22 5.42 2.93 -0.11
CA LEU A 22 5.37 4.33 -0.51
C LEU A 22 4.04 4.99 -0.17
N GLY A 23 2.92 4.29 -0.38
CA GLY A 23 1.59 4.75 -0.02
C GLY A 23 1.46 5.02 1.47
N ASN A 24 1.87 4.06 2.29
CA ASN A 24 1.80 4.19 3.74
C ASN A 24 2.74 5.28 4.29
N ILE A 25 3.96 5.36 3.74
CA ILE A 25 4.90 6.46 4.05
C ILE A 25 4.29 7.81 3.69
N SER A 26 3.71 7.94 2.49
CA SER A 26 3.11 9.19 2.04
C SER A 26 1.92 9.60 2.91
N ALA A 27 1.07 8.65 3.30
CA ALA A 27 -0.07 8.91 4.17
C ALA A 27 0.39 9.39 5.54
N ASN A 28 1.37 8.72 6.15
CA ASN A 28 1.91 9.12 7.45
C ASN A 28 2.61 10.48 7.39
N LEU A 29 3.33 10.82 6.31
CA LEU A 29 3.91 12.15 6.12
C LEU A 29 2.83 13.24 5.98
N ILE A 30 1.73 12.97 5.30
CA ILE A 30 0.60 13.91 5.20
C ILE A 30 -0.07 14.10 6.55
N GLY A 31 -0.28 13.00 7.30
CA GLY A 31 -0.81 13.03 8.65
C GLY A 31 0.03 13.86 9.62
N ASP A 32 1.34 13.62 9.60
CA ASP A 32 2.33 14.36 10.38
C ASP A 32 2.34 15.85 10.01
N PHE A 33 2.28 16.17 8.73
CA PHE A 33 2.17 17.55 8.26
C PHE A 33 0.91 18.25 8.78
N ILE A 34 -0.24 17.57 8.72
CA ILE A 34 -1.52 18.11 9.20
C ILE A 34 -1.49 18.33 10.72
N THR A 35 -0.96 17.39 11.48
CA THR A 35 -0.85 17.53 12.94
C THR A 35 0.12 18.63 13.36
N ASN A 36 1.23 18.80 12.63
CA ASN A 36 2.12 19.94 12.83
C ASN A 36 1.44 21.30 12.58
N ILE A 37 0.57 21.40 11.56
CA ILE A 37 -0.23 22.62 11.33
C ILE A 37 -1.17 22.90 12.52
N PHE A 38 -1.83 21.86 13.04
CA PHE A 38 -2.71 21.99 14.21
C PHE A 38 -1.94 22.39 15.47
N LEU A 39 -0.75 21.85 15.69
CA LEU A 39 0.13 22.22 16.80
C LEU A 39 0.59 23.68 16.70
N ALA A 40 0.97 24.14 15.50
CA ALA A 40 1.41 25.52 15.27
C ALA A 40 0.30 26.56 15.53
N HIS A 41 -0.97 26.23 15.30
CA HIS A 41 -2.09 27.12 15.60
C HIS A 41 -2.38 27.27 17.10
N ARG A 42 -1.91 26.35 17.95
CA ARG A 42 -2.20 26.33 19.40
C ARG A 42 -1.02 26.69 20.29
N SER A 43 0.17 26.91 19.73
CA SER A 43 1.36 27.30 20.51
C SER A 43 1.21 28.63 21.26
N LEU A 44 0.12 29.36 21.04
CA LEU A 44 -0.19 30.62 21.72
C LEU A 44 -0.51 30.47 23.22
N ASP A 45 -0.96 29.29 23.68
CA ASP A 45 -1.40 29.07 25.07
C ASP A 45 -0.45 28.18 25.90
N ALA A 46 0.64 27.69 25.32
CA ALA A 46 1.54 26.73 25.97
C ALA A 46 2.88 27.36 26.40
N SER A 47 3.44 26.89 27.52
CA SER A 47 4.80 27.23 27.95
C SER A 47 5.82 26.78 26.90
N GLU A 48 6.77 27.65 26.54
CA GLU A 48 7.87 27.37 25.61
C GLU A 48 8.66 26.10 25.98
N GLY A 49 8.84 25.85 27.28
CA GLY A 49 9.53 24.66 27.78
C GLY A 49 8.77 23.37 27.44
N LEU A 50 7.46 23.36 27.67
CA LEU A 50 6.58 22.23 27.34
C LEU A 50 6.50 22.01 25.83
N LEU A 51 6.39 23.09 25.05
CA LEU A 51 6.32 23.01 23.58
C LEU A 51 7.60 22.43 22.98
N SER A 52 8.77 22.82 23.52
CA SER A 52 10.05 22.25 23.09
C SER A 52 10.13 20.76 23.41
N LEU A 53 9.69 20.33 24.58
CA LEU A 53 9.69 18.93 25.00
C LEU A 53 8.77 18.10 24.11
N LEU A 54 7.54 18.56 23.88
CA LEU A 54 6.57 17.89 23.01
C LEU A 54 7.11 17.73 21.59
N ARG A 55 7.79 18.75 21.04
CA ARG A 55 8.40 18.68 19.71
C ARG A 55 9.50 17.64 19.60
N HIS A 56 10.39 17.55 20.60
CA HIS A 56 11.46 16.54 20.58
C HIS A 56 10.88 15.12 20.69
N LEU A 57 9.85 14.96 21.51
CA LEU A 57 9.16 13.68 21.68
C LEU A 57 8.41 13.28 20.41
N ASP A 58 7.76 14.22 19.74
CA ASP A 58 7.06 14.00 18.48
C ASP A 58 8.01 13.56 17.37
N ILE A 59 9.15 14.24 17.22
CA ILE A 59 10.19 13.83 16.26
C ILE A 59 10.73 12.44 16.59
N ALA A 60 11.07 12.17 17.86
CA ALA A 60 11.59 10.87 18.28
C ALA A 60 10.55 9.75 18.06
N TYR A 61 9.29 10.01 18.42
CA TYR A 61 8.17 9.11 18.22
C TYR A 61 7.96 8.82 16.73
N GLY A 62 7.93 9.86 15.89
CA GLY A 62 7.80 9.75 14.44
C GLY A 62 8.90 8.87 13.82
N ILE A 63 10.16 9.07 14.19
CA ILE A 63 11.28 8.25 13.70
C ILE A 63 11.11 6.78 14.10
N ILE A 64 10.72 6.51 15.36
CA ILE A 64 10.52 5.15 15.86
C ILE A 64 9.35 4.49 15.13
N CYS A 65 8.20 5.16 15.04
CA CYS A 65 7.02 4.67 14.36
C CYS A 65 7.28 4.39 12.89
N MET A 66 7.99 5.29 12.20
CA MET A 66 8.40 5.09 10.81
C MET A 66 9.25 3.84 10.65
N GLY A 67 10.22 3.62 11.54
CA GLY A 67 11.04 2.39 11.55
C GLY A 67 10.20 1.13 11.78
N VAL A 68 9.27 1.17 12.73
CA VAL A 68 8.37 0.06 13.05
C VAL A 68 7.45 -0.27 11.86
N ILE A 69 6.80 0.75 11.28
CA ILE A 69 5.96 0.63 10.08
C ILE A 69 6.75 -0.02 8.96
N PHE A 70 7.94 0.51 8.66
CA PHE A 70 8.78 0.00 7.58
C PHE A 70 9.13 -1.49 7.75
N ILE A 71 9.53 -1.89 8.96
CA ILE A 71 9.88 -3.29 9.27
C ILE A 71 8.66 -4.20 9.12
N ILE A 72 7.51 -3.81 9.70
CA ILE A 72 6.28 -4.60 9.68
C ILE A 72 5.76 -4.74 8.26
N THR A 73 5.70 -3.65 7.49
CA THR A 73 5.27 -3.66 6.08
C THR A 73 6.16 -4.57 5.24
N ILE A 74 7.49 -4.44 5.33
CA ILE A 74 8.40 -5.31 4.57
C ILE A 74 8.23 -6.77 4.96
N TRP A 75 8.08 -7.08 6.25
CA TRP A 75 7.88 -8.45 6.72
C TRP A 75 6.57 -9.06 6.21
N TYR A 76 5.49 -8.28 6.23
CA TYR A 76 4.17 -8.70 5.77
C TYR A 76 4.14 -8.96 4.25
N GLU A 77 4.79 -8.10 3.46
CA GLU A 77 4.82 -8.16 1.99
C GLU A 77 5.74 -9.24 1.41
N ARG A 78 6.62 -9.86 2.23
CA ARG A 78 7.61 -10.85 1.75
C ARG A 78 7.08 -11.87 0.72
N PRO A 79 5.94 -12.55 0.90
CA PRO A 79 5.45 -13.53 -0.08
C PRO A 79 4.93 -12.89 -1.36
N ILE A 80 4.36 -11.68 -1.30
CA ILE A 80 3.91 -10.94 -2.49
C ILE A 80 5.14 -10.61 -3.35
N ARG A 81 6.20 -10.11 -2.72
CA ARG A 81 7.48 -9.81 -3.38
C ARG A 81 8.11 -11.05 -4.02
N ARG A 82 8.04 -12.20 -3.34
CA ARG A 82 8.50 -13.50 -3.90
C ARG A 82 7.67 -13.94 -5.11
N CYS A 83 6.35 -13.80 -5.03
CA CYS A 83 5.43 -14.15 -6.12
C CYS A 83 5.68 -13.28 -7.35
N ILE A 84 5.77 -11.96 -7.19
CA ILE A 84 6.08 -11.02 -8.28
C ILE A 84 7.45 -11.31 -8.91
N ARG A 85 8.45 -11.70 -8.10
CA ARG A 85 9.77 -12.10 -8.61
C ARG A 85 9.70 -13.35 -9.48
N GLN A 86 8.94 -14.38 -9.09
CA GLN A 86 8.75 -15.58 -9.92
C GLN A 86 8.09 -15.26 -11.26
N PHE A 87 7.09 -14.37 -11.27
CA PHE A 87 6.49 -13.88 -12.51
C PHE A 87 7.49 -13.11 -13.39
N ALA A 88 8.35 -12.28 -12.79
CA ALA A 88 9.38 -11.54 -13.52
C ALA A 88 10.43 -12.48 -14.14
N ASP A 89 10.74 -13.59 -13.46
CA ASP A 89 11.66 -14.62 -13.92
C ASP A 89 11.01 -15.62 -14.92
N SER A 90 9.75 -15.39 -15.33
CA SER A 90 8.96 -16.29 -16.18
C SER A 90 8.81 -17.72 -15.63
N ALA A 91 8.98 -17.89 -14.32
CA ALA A 91 8.77 -19.16 -13.64
C ALA A 91 7.28 -19.32 -13.31
N GLU A 92 6.75 -20.54 -13.44
CA GLU A 92 5.39 -20.85 -13.01
C GLU A 92 5.35 -20.78 -11.47
N PRO A 93 4.56 -19.87 -10.86
CA PRO A 93 4.53 -19.75 -9.42
C PRO A 93 3.89 -20.99 -8.78
N ASP A 94 4.42 -21.40 -7.64
CA ASP A 94 3.80 -22.46 -6.83
C ASP A 94 2.36 -22.07 -6.45
N PRO A 95 1.34 -22.92 -6.70
CA PRO A 95 -0.05 -22.62 -6.37
C PRO A 95 -0.25 -22.18 -4.91
N GLY A 96 0.50 -22.77 -3.96
CA GLY A 96 0.45 -22.40 -2.55
C GLY A 96 0.98 -20.99 -2.26
N LEU A 97 2.02 -20.56 -2.98
CA LEU A 97 2.55 -19.20 -2.90
C LEU A 97 1.57 -18.19 -3.50
N LEU A 98 0.91 -18.55 -4.61
CA LEU A 98 -0.05 -17.69 -5.30
C LEU A 98 -1.30 -17.44 -4.45
N ASP A 99 -1.85 -18.49 -3.82
CA ASP A 99 -2.98 -18.35 -2.89
C ASP A 99 -2.60 -17.53 -1.65
N SER A 100 -1.39 -17.71 -1.13
CA SER A 100 -0.88 -16.93 0.01
C SER A 100 -0.72 -15.46 -0.34
N ALA A 101 -0.18 -15.16 -1.53
CA ALA A 101 -0.04 -13.78 -2.03
C ALA A 101 -1.41 -13.13 -2.22
N ARG A 102 -2.37 -13.85 -2.82
CA ARG A 102 -3.73 -13.36 -3.04
C ARG A 102 -4.46 -13.03 -1.73
N ARG A 103 -4.40 -13.91 -0.73
CA ARG A 103 -5.01 -13.66 0.58
C ARG A 103 -4.42 -12.45 1.27
N ARG A 104 -3.10 -12.28 1.19
CA ARG A 104 -2.41 -11.14 1.80
C ARG A 104 -2.70 -9.83 1.08
N LEU A 105 -2.77 -9.84 -0.25
CA LEU A 105 -3.15 -8.70 -1.08
C LEU A 105 -4.58 -8.22 -0.77
N LEU A 106 -5.50 -9.14 -0.48
CA LEU A 106 -6.88 -8.80 -0.09
C LEU A 106 -6.96 -8.21 1.33
N ASN A 107 -6.14 -8.73 2.26
CA ASN A 107 -6.09 -8.26 3.64
C ASN A 107 -5.17 -7.05 3.86
N GLU A 108 -4.53 -6.61 2.79
CA GLU A 108 -3.49 -5.59 2.76
C GLU A 108 -3.94 -4.22 3.28
N PRO A 109 -5.03 -3.61 2.77
CA PRO A 109 -5.49 -2.33 3.28
C PRO A 109 -5.89 -2.40 4.77
N TYR A 110 -6.46 -3.52 5.22
CA TYR A 110 -6.85 -3.71 6.61
C TYR A 110 -5.64 -3.76 7.56
N MET A 111 -4.53 -4.36 7.12
CA MET A 111 -3.30 -4.39 7.90
C MET A 111 -2.76 -2.98 8.13
N VAL A 112 -2.71 -2.15 7.08
CA VAL A 112 -2.23 -0.77 7.17
C VAL A 112 -3.14 0.07 8.07
N VAL A 113 -4.46 -0.05 7.90
CA VAL A 113 -5.43 0.62 8.77
C VAL A 113 -5.24 0.24 10.24
N LEU A 114 -5.10 -1.05 10.56
CA LEU A 114 -4.90 -1.50 11.95
C LEU A 114 -3.60 -0.96 12.54
N MET A 115 -2.52 -0.93 11.75
CA MET A 115 -1.24 -0.40 12.18
C MET A 115 -1.31 1.11 12.44
N ASP A 116 -1.94 1.87 11.55
CA ASP A 116 -2.14 3.30 11.73
C ASP A 116 -3.05 3.60 12.94
N ILE A 117 -4.12 2.82 13.16
CA ILE A 117 -4.95 2.95 14.37
C ILE A 117 -4.12 2.79 15.64
N VAL A 118 -3.24 1.79 15.68
CA VAL A 118 -2.39 1.52 16.86
C VAL A 118 -1.39 2.65 17.08
N ILE A 119 -0.71 3.10 16.03
CA ILE A 119 0.34 4.12 16.13
C ILE A 119 -0.27 5.49 16.43
N TRP A 120 -1.30 5.90 15.72
CA TRP A 120 -1.95 7.17 15.98
C TRP A 120 -2.71 7.16 17.30
N GLY A 121 -3.35 6.05 17.65
CA GLY A 121 -4.02 5.88 18.94
C GLY A 121 -3.05 5.95 20.12
N PHE A 122 -1.93 5.23 20.04
CA PHE A 122 -0.90 5.26 21.08
C PHE A 122 -0.29 6.66 21.23
N GLY A 123 0.05 7.32 20.11
CA GLY A 123 0.55 8.70 20.13
C GLY A 123 -0.45 9.67 20.76
N SER A 124 -1.73 9.59 20.38
CA SER A 124 -2.80 10.43 20.93
C SER A 124 -2.93 10.29 22.44
N ILE A 125 -2.87 9.05 22.95
CA ILE A 125 -2.94 8.76 24.38
C ILE A 125 -1.69 9.28 25.09
N MET A 126 -0.51 8.99 24.55
CA MET A 126 0.77 9.41 25.10
C MET A 126 0.83 10.94 25.25
N PHE A 127 0.54 11.70 24.19
CA PHE A 127 0.56 13.16 24.22
C PHE A 127 -0.53 13.76 25.11
N ALA A 128 -1.68 13.11 25.25
CA ALA A 128 -2.70 13.52 26.20
C ALA A 128 -2.20 13.42 27.65
N PHE A 129 -1.53 12.33 28.01
CA PHE A 129 -0.95 12.15 29.35
C PHE A 129 0.20 13.13 29.64
N MET A 130 0.91 13.60 28.61
CA MET A 130 1.97 14.60 28.75
C MET A 130 1.47 16.03 28.85
N GLY A 131 0.15 16.22 28.92
CA GLY A 131 -0.47 17.53 29.10
C GLY A 131 -0.56 18.37 27.83
N SER A 132 -0.45 17.76 26.64
CA SER A 132 -0.64 18.46 25.37
C SER A 132 -2.09 18.96 25.23
N PRO A 133 -2.32 20.28 25.12
CA PRO A 133 -3.68 20.83 24.98
C PRO A 133 -4.37 20.30 23.73
N GLY A 134 -5.42 19.48 23.92
CA GLY A 134 -6.12 18.83 22.82
C GLY A 134 -5.31 17.78 22.07
N GLY A 135 -4.23 17.24 22.65
CA GLY A 135 -3.39 16.22 22.03
C GLY A 135 -4.17 14.97 21.63
N LEU A 136 -5.15 14.56 22.45
CA LEU A 136 -6.02 13.42 22.17
C LEU A 136 -6.87 13.65 20.90
N SER A 137 -7.55 14.79 20.80
CA SER A 137 -8.46 15.06 19.67
C SER A 137 -7.69 15.32 18.37
N MET A 138 -6.52 15.95 18.44
CA MET A 138 -5.66 16.19 17.27
C MET A 138 -5.04 14.90 16.76
N GLY A 139 -4.50 14.07 17.65
CA GLY A 139 -3.92 12.78 17.24
C GLY A 139 -4.98 11.84 16.66
N ILE A 140 -6.20 11.82 17.21
CA ILE A 140 -7.31 11.04 16.64
C ILE A 140 -7.73 11.60 15.28
N ALA A 141 -7.89 12.93 15.14
CA ALA A 141 -8.28 13.53 13.88
C ALA A 141 -7.22 13.32 12.78
N GLY A 142 -5.94 13.55 13.09
CA GLY A 142 -4.82 13.31 12.20
C GLY A 142 -4.69 11.83 11.83
N GLY A 143 -4.86 10.94 12.80
CA GLY A 143 -4.88 9.49 12.59
C GLY A 143 -6.01 9.05 11.67
N LEU A 144 -7.24 9.54 11.87
CA LEU A 144 -8.38 9.19 11.00
C LEU A 144 -8.16 9.67 9.55
N ILE A 145 -7.64 10.88 9.36
CA ILE A 145 -7.31 11.38 8.01
C ILE A 145 -6.23 10.50 7.37
N THR A 146 -5.18 10.17 8.12
CA THR A 146 -4.09 9.30 7.67
C THR A 146 -4.60 7.92 7.26
N ILE A 147 -5.41 7.30 8.11
CA ILE A 147 -6.03 5.99 7.87
C ILE A 147 -6.84 6.02 6.56
N MET A 148 -7.65 7.07 6.34
CA MET A 148 -8.46 7.20 5.13
C MET A 148 -7.59 7.33 3.87
N ILE A 149 -6.55 8.18 3.93
CA ILE A 149 -5.62 8.36 2.80
C ILE A 149 -4.86 7.06 2.52
N ALA A 150 -4.32 6.42 3.56
CA ALA A 150 -3.58 5.18 3.46
C ALA A 150 -4.45 4.06 2.88
N PHE A 151 -5.69 3.92 3.35
CA PHE A 151 -6.63 2.92 2.85
C PHE A 151 -6.86 3.06 1.34
N PHE A 152 -7.24 4.25 0.87
CA PHE A 152 -7.53 4.45 -0.56
C PHE A 152 -6.28 4.30 -1.43
N PHE A 153 -5.12 4.75 -0.95
CA PHE A 153 -3.88 4.61 -1.70
C PHE A 153 -3.47 3.15 -1.83
N VAL A 154 -3.52 2.39 -0.73
CA VAL A 154 -3.21 0.96 -0.72
C VAL A 154 -4.21 0.20 -1.58
N GLU A 155 -5.51 0.47 -1.45
CA GLU A 155 -6.55 -0.17 -2.28
C GLU A 155 -6.29 0.04 -3.78
N HIS A 156 -5.88 1.24 -4.18
CA HIS A 156 -5.53 1.54 -5.57
C HIS A 156 -4.31 0.73 -6.05
N VAL A 157 -3.28 0.61 -5.21
CA VAL A 157 -2.08 -0.18 -5.50
C VAL A 157 -2.40 -1.68 -5.57
N SER A 158 -3.10 -2.23 -4.58
CA SER A 158 -3.47 -3.65 -4.52
C SER A 158 -4.35 -4.04 -5.71
N SER A 159 -5.29 -3.17 -6.12
CA SER A 159 -6.12 -3.36 -7.32
C SER A 159 -5.29 -3.45 -8.61
N THR A 160 -4.25 -2.62 -8.72
CA THR A 160 -3.33 -2.63 -9.86
C THR A 160 -2.52 -3.92 -9.92
N ILE A 161 -2.02 -4.39 -8.77
CA ILE A 161 -1.28 -5.66 -8.65
C ILE A 161 -2.16 -6.84 -9.03
N TRP A 162 -3.41 -6.86 -8.58
CA TRP A 162 -4.36 -7.93 -8.89
C TRP A 162 -4.61 -8.02 -10.39
N SER A 163 -4.94 -6.90 -11.05
CA SER A 163 -5.20 -6.84 -12.49
C SER A 163 -4.03 -7.42 -13.32
N LEU A 164 -2.80 -7.14 -12.91
CA LEU A 164 -1.59 -7.69 -13.53
C LEU A 164 -1.46 -9.20 -13.33
N CYS A 165 -1.64 -9.69 -12.09
CA CYS A 165 -1.56 -11.13 -11.80
C CYS A 165 -2.64 -11.92 -12.54
N PHE A 166 -3.85 -11.38 -12.64
CA PHE A 166 -4.95 -12.00 -13.39
C PHE A 166 -4.65 -12.07 -14.89
N SER A 167 -4.17 -10.96 -15.48
CA SER A 167 -3.78 -10.92 -16.89
C SER A 167 -2.66 -11.92 -17.21
N LEU A 168 -1.66 -12.02 -16.33
CA LEU A 168 -0.56 -12.99 -16.46
C LEU A 168 -1.06 -14.43 -16.37
N MET A 169 -1.94 -14.75 -15.42
CA MET A 169 -2.53 -16.09 -15.31
C MET A 169 -3.31 -16.49 -16.56
N VAL A 170 -4.12 -15.59 -17.13
CA VAL A 170 -4.85 -15.87 -18.38
C VAL A 170 -3.88 -16.14 -19.53
N VAL A 171 -2.79 -15.38 -19.63
CA VAL A 171 -1.76 -15.60 -20.66
C VAL A 171 -1.05 -16.94 -20.45
N PHE A 172 -0.63 -17.27 -19.23
CA PHE A 172 0.02 -18.54 -18.92
C PHE A 172 -0.91 -19.74 -19.17
N GLN A 173 -2.19 -19.66 -18.80
CA GLN A 173 -3.17 -20.71 -19.14
C GLN A 173 -3.35 -20.87 -20.64
N LYS A 174 -3.37 -19.76 -21.41
CA LYS A 174 -3.46 -19.82 -22.86
C LYS A 174 -2.21 -20.44 -23.51
N LEU A 175 -1.04 -20.18 -22.95
CA LEU A 175 0.22 -20.80 -23.39
C LEU A 175 0.27 -22.29 -23.01
N LYS A 176 -0.22 -22.67 -21.84
CA LYS A 176 -0.27 -24.06 -21.37
C LYS A 176 -1.33 -24.89 -22.09
N GLY A 177 -2.43 -24.27 -22.51
CA GLY A 177 -3.45 -24.88 -23.39
C GLY A 177 -3.05 -24.95 -24.86
N SER A 178 -1.91 -24.38 -25.23
CA SER A 178 -1.33 -24.50 -26.58
C SER A 178 -0.36 -25.68 -26.64
N ASP A 179 -0.83 -26.87 -26.26
CA ASP A 179 -0.17 -28.10 -26.68
C ASP A 179 -0.49 -28.33 -28.18
N PRO A 180 0.49 -28.40 -29.09
CA PRO A 180 0.24 -28.55 -30.53
C PRO A 180 -0.55 -29.83 -30.90
N SER A 181 -0.66 -30.80 -29.98
CA SER A 181 -1.33 -32.09 -30.20
C SER A 181 -2.85 -32.08 -30.07
N THR A 182 -3.45 -31.05 -29.47
CA THR A 182 -4.90 -31.05 -29.13
C THR A 182 -5.69 -30.00 -29.88
N CYS A 183 -5.44 -29.86 -31.18
CA CYS A 183 -6.38 -29.20 -32.10
C CYS A 183 -7.38 -30.24 -32.64
N LYS A 184 -8.26 -30.78 -31.78
CA LYS A 184 -9.46 -31.47 -32.23
C LYS A 184 -10.68 -31.05 -31.41
N SER A 185 -11.51 -30.26 -32.09
CA SER A 185 -12.98 -30.18 -31.98
C SER A 185 -13.59 -29.98 -30.59
N GLY A 186 -14.05 -28.76 -30.32
CA GLY A 186 -15.04 -28.56 -29.25
C GLY A 186 -15.21 -27.13 -28.71
N TRP A 187 -15.14 -26.09 -29.55
CA TRP A 187 -15.50 -24.74 -29.09
C TRP A 187 -17.02 -24.55 -29.16
N GLY A 188 -17.71 -25.06 -28.13
CA GLY A 188 -19.07 -24.66 -27.75
C GLY A 188 -19.02 -23.44 -26.82
N LEU A 189 -19.96 -22.53 -26.99
CA LEU A 189 -19.98 -21.18 -26.44
C LEU A 189 -19.91 -21.08 -24.90
N SER A 190 -19.43 -19.90 -24.46
CA SER A 190 -19.86 -19.10 -23.29
C SER A 190 -18.85 -19.02 -22.15
N PHE A 191 -18.18 -17.88 -22.00
CA PHE A 191 -18.26 -17.08 -20.75
C PHE A 191 -17.62 -15.68 -20.92
N PHE A 192 -18.50 -14.70 -21.08
CA PHE A 192 -18.45 -13.29 -20.61
C PHE A 192 -17.22 -12.39 -20.85
N ARG A 193 -17.31 -11.61 -21.93
CA ARG A 193 -17.51 -10.14 -21.93
C ARG A 193 -16.89 -9.37 -20.75
N CYS A 194 -15.69 -8.83 -20.95
CA CYS A 194 -15.22 -7.61 -20.29
C CYS A 194 -14.28 -6.84 -21.22
N GLN A 195 -14.80 -6.41 -22.36
CA GLN A 195 -14.13 -5.53 -23.32
C GLN A 195 -15.04 -4.34 -23.59
N SER A 196 -15.08 -3.38 -22.67
CA SER A 196 -15.73 -2.08 -22.88
C SER A 196 -15.45 -1.15 -21.68
N PHE A 197 -14.24 -0.63 -21.56
CA PHE A 197 -13.96 0.61 -20.82
C PHE A 197 -12.59 1.21 -21.23
N LEU A 198 -12.37 1.42 -22.53
CA LEU A 198 -11.32 2.32 -23.04
C LEU A 198 -11.85 2.99 -24.30
N SER A 199 -12.67 4.02 -24.10
CA SER A 199 -12.90 5.07 -25.10
C SER A 199 -12.03 6.26 -24.70
N PRO A 200 -11.13 6.77 -25.55
CA PRO A 200 -10.48 8.04 -25.29
C PRO A 200 -11.48 9.18 -25.53
N LEU A 201 -11.66 10.02 -24.51
CA LEU A 201 -12.32 11.32 -24.63
C LEU A 201 -11.49 12.20 -25.56
N SER A 202 -12.03 12.51 -26.74
CA SER A 202 -11.63 13.63 -27.57
C SER A 202 -12.60 14.79 -27.34
N THR A 203 -12.06 15.89 -26.84
CA THR A 203 -12.57 17.26 -27.07
C THR A 203 -11.38 18.12 -27.41
#